data_AF-A0A258BAQ3-F1
#
_entry.id   AF-A0A258BAQ3-F1
#
_cell.length_a   1.000
_cell.length_b   1.000
_cell.length_c   1.000
_cell.angle_alpha   90.00
_cell.angle_beta   90.00
_cell.angle_gamma   90.00
#
_symmetry.space_group_name_H-M   'P 1'
#
loop_
_entity.id
_entity.type
_entity.pdbx_description
1 polymer ?
#
loop_
_entity_poly.entity_id
_entity_poly.type
_entity_poly.pdbx_seq_one_letter_code
_entity_poly.pdbx_strand_id
1 'polypeptide(L)' 'QQKIVSTDAFTVGWVPSSDPFMTAIVTFEDAPGGKTLYVARARHWSPEKKQQHEQMGFHEGWGAAADQLEALAKSL' A
#
# COMPACT_ATOMS: atom_id res chain seq x y z
N GLN A 1 13.86 7.90 6.23
CA GLN A 1 12.57 7.42 5.69
C GLN A 1 12.83 6.66 4.40
N GLN A 2 12.52 5.37 4.37
CA GLN A 2 12.49 4.55 3.15
C GLN A 2 11.06 4.53 2.59
N LYS A 3 10.91 4.36 1.27
CA LYS A 3 9.61 4.50 0.60
C LYS A 3 9.48 3.60 -0.63
N ILE A 4 8.36 2.90 -0.73
CA ILE A 4 7.94 2.15 -1.92
C ILE A 4 6.64 2.76 -2.42
N VAL A 5 6.57 3.05 -3.71
CA VAL A 5 5.37 3.58 -4.38
C VAL A 5 5.02 2.67 -5.55
N SER A 6 3.77 2.25 -5.63
CA SER A 6 3.22 1.54 -6.77
C SER A 6 1.92 2.20 -7.23
N THR A 7 1.63 2.11 -8.52
CA THR A 7 0.42 2.68 -9.12
C THR A 7 0.02 1.88 -10.34
N ASP A 8 -1.29 1.80 -10.59
CA ASP A 8 -1.88 1.27 -11.81
C ASP A 8 -2.23 2.37 -12.82
N ALA A 9 -1.75 3.60 -12.58
CA ALA A 9 -1.96 4.73 -13.49
C ALA A 9 -1.31 4.57 -14.86
N PHE A 10 -0.41 3.60 -15.02
CA PHE A 10 0.24 3.29 -16.28
C PHE A 10 0.23 1.78 -16.53
N THR A 11 0.00 1.39 -17.77
CA THR A 11 0.18 0.02 -18.25
C THR A 11 1.61 -0.18 -18.79
N VAL A 12 1.85 -1.31 -19.45
CA VAL A 12 3.13 -1.59 -20.11
C VAL A 12 3.52 -0.45 -21.07
N GLY A 13 4.81 -0.11 -21.08
CA GLY A 13 5.33 0.96 -21.93
C GLY A 13 4.98 2.38 -21.47
N TRP A 14 4.56 2.58 -20.22
CA TRP A 14 4.20 3.89 -19.66
C TRP A 14 3.00 4.55 -20.34
N VAL A 15 2.11 3.74 -20.89
CA VAL A 15 0.84 4.22 -21.46
C VAL A 15 -0.13 4.52 -20.31
N PRO A 16 -0.74 5.71 -20.23
CA PRO A 16 -1.72 6.00 -19.18
C PRO A 16 -2.89 5.01 -19.20
N SER A 17 -3.27 4.52 -18.03
CA SER A 17 -4.46 3.69 -17.87
C SER A 17 -5.72 4.50 -18.16
N SER A 18 -6.69 3.89 -18.84
CA SER A 18 -8.00 4.51 -19.09
C SER A 18 -8.87 4.60 -17.84
N ASP A 19 -8.59 3.78 -16.82
CA ASP A 19 -9.34 3.76 -15.56
C ASP A 19 -8.42 3.43 -14.37
N PRO A 20 -7.52 4.34 -13.97
CA PRO A 20 -6.64 4.13 -12.83
C PRO A 20 -7.44 3.95 -11.53
N PHE A 21 -7.03 2.99 -10.69
CA PHE A 21 -7.65 2.73 -9.42
C PHE A 21 -6.99 3.51 -8.28
N MET A 22 -5.67 3.36 -8.12
CA MET A 22 -4.96 3.93 -6.98
C MET A 22 -3.43 4.03 -7.10
N THR A 23 -2.84 4.77 -6.16
CA THR A 23 -1.43 4.76 -5.84
C THR A 23 -1.27 4.26 -4.41
N ALA A 24 -0.49 3.19 -4.22
CA ALA A 24 -0.05 2.75 -2.90
C ALA A 24 1.26 3.45 -2.53
N ILE A 25 1.32 3.98 -1.31
CA ILE A 25 2.53 4.59 -0.76
C ILE A 25 2.81 3.89 0.56
N VAL A 26 3.91 3.15 0.62
CA VAL A 26 4.40 2.50 1.84
C VAL A 26 5.66 3.23 2.31
N THR A 27 5.66 3.68 3.56
CA THR A 27 6.80 4.35 4.20
C THR A 27 7.29 3.56 5.40
N PHE A 28 8.61 3.54 5.57
CA PHE A 28 9.29 2.92 6.70
C PHE A 28 10.21 3.95 7.36
N GLU A 29 10.09 4.09 8.66
CA GLU A 29 10.88 5.03 9.47
C GLU A 29 11.34 4.34 10.75
N ASP A 30 12.51 4.74 11.27
CA ASP A 30 12.99 4.21 12.54
C ASP A 30 12.04 4.65 13.67
N ALA A 31 11.72 3.71 14.55
CA ALA A 31 10.90 3.93 15.73
C ALA A 31 11.68 3.51 17.00
N PRO A 32 11.33 4.06 18.18
CA PRO A 32 12.01 3.74 19.43
C PRO A 32 12.10 2.23 19.71
N GLY A 33 13.20 1.81 20.34
CA GLY A 33 13.44 0.42 20.69
C GLY A 33 13.84 -0.47 19.51
N GLY A 34 14.45 0.11 18.47
CA GLY A 34 14.90 -0.64 17.28
C GLY A 34 13.74 -1.13 16.40
N LYS A 35 12.58 -0.49 16.50
CA LYS A 35 11.37 -0.83 15.73
C LYS A 35 11.32 -0.03 14.43
N THR A 36 10.35 -0.36 13.59
CA THR A 36 10.05 0.39 12.37
C THR A 36 8.60 0.86 12.40
N LEU A 37 8.39 2.15 12.19
CA LEU A 37 7.08 2.71 11.88
C LEU A 37 6.76 2.41 10.41
N TYR A 38 5.87 1.45 10.20
CA TYR A 38 5.31 1.08 8.91
C TYR A 38 4.00 1.84 8.68
N VAL A 39 3.88 2.54 7.55
CA VAL A 39 2.61 3.17 7.16
C VAL A 39 2.32 2.91 5.69
N ALA A 40 1.18 2.26 5.42
CA ALA A 40 0.63 2.10 4.09
C ALA A 40 -0.52 3.10 3.86
N ARG A 41 -0.48 3.80 2.72
CA ARG A 41 -1.51 4.75 2.30
C ARG A 41 -1.97 4.38 0.89
N ALA A 42 -3.26 4.10 0.73
CA ALA A 42 -3.89 3.97 -0.57
C ALA A 42 -4.53 5.31 -0.95
N ARG A 43 -4.12 5.88 -2.09
CA ARG A 43 -4.72 7.09 -2.66
C ARG A 43 -5.51 6.74 -3.90
N HIS A 44 -6.82 6.97 -3.88
CA HIS A 44 -7.74 6.68 -4.96
C HIS A 44 -8.04 7.91 -5.81
N TRP A 45 -8.41 7.69 -7.07
CA TRP A 45 -8.72 8.76 -8.03
C TRP A 45 -10.07 9.41 -7.77
N SER A 46 -10.98 8.68 -7.12
CA SER A 46 -12.30 9.20 -6.76
C SER A 46 -12.77 8.62 -5.41
N PRO A 47 -13.74 9.28 -4.75
CA PRO A 47 -14.39 8.75 -3.56
C PRO A 47 -15.05 7.38 -3.78
N GLU A 48 -15.62 7.13 -4.96
CA GLU A 48 -16.28 5.89 -5.31
C GLU A 48 -15.28 4.73 -5.40
N LYS A 49 -14.11 4.94 -6.03
CA LYS A 49 -13.03 3.94 -6.07
C LYS A 49 -12.47 3.65 -4.68
N LYS A 50 -12.37 4.68 -3.82
CA LYS A 50 -12.01 4.47 -2.41
C LYS A 50 -13.02 3.56 -1.71
N GLN A 51 -14.31 3.89 -1.83
CA GLN A 51 -15.38 3.12 -1.21
C GLN A 51 -15.43 1.68 -1.75
N GLN A 52 -15.26 1.50 -3.06
CA GLN A 52 -15.16 0.19 -3.70
C GLN A 52 -14.01 -0.63 -3.08
N HIS A 53 -12.82 -0.03 -2.90
CA HIS A 53 -11.68 -0.72 -2.29
C HIS A 53 -11.95 -1.13 -0.84
N GLU A 54 -12.60 -0.26 -0.07
CA GLU A 54 -13.00 -0.56 1.31
C GLU A 54 -14.00 -1.71 1.34
N GLN A 55 -15.00 -1.73 0.45
CA GLN A 55 -15.99 -2.80 0.33
C GLN A 55 -15.39 -4.14 -0.11
N MET A 56 -14.31 -4.11 -0.91
CA MET A 56 -13.53 -5.30 -1.27
C MET A 56 -12.72 -5.87 -0.10
N GLY A 57 -12.72 -5.23 1.07
CA GLY A 57 -12.04 -5.72 2.27
C GLY A 57 -10.62 -5.20 2.45
N PHE A 58 -10.29 -4.00 1.91
CA PHE A 58 -8.93 -3.43 1.97
C PHE A 58 -8.27 -3.52 3.36
N HIS A 59 -8.98 -3.14 4.42
CA HIS A 59 -8.40 -3.11 5.76
C HIS A 59 -8.02 -4.50 6.29
N GLU A 60 -8.88 -5.50 6.06
CA GLU A 60 -8.62 -6.88 6.47
C GLU A 60 -7.49 -7.49 5.63
N GLY A 61 -7.59 -7.37 4.30
CA GLY A 61 -6.58 -7.92 3.39
C GLY A 61 -5.20 -7.28 3.57
N TRP A 62 -5.15 -5.96 3.73
CA TRP A 62 -3.88 -5.26 3.96
C TRP A 62 -3.33 -5.50 5.37
N GLY A 63 -4.19 -5.64 6.38
CA GLY A 63 -3.80 -6.06 7.71
C GLY A 63 -3.11 -7.43 7.70
N ALA A 64 -3.73 -8.42 7.04
CA ALA A 64 -3.14 -9.75 6.91
C ALA A 64 -1.78 -9.74 6.19
N ALA A 65 -1.62 -8.91 5.13
CA ALA A 65 -0.34 -8.74 4.45
C ALA A 65 0.73 -8.09 5.35
N ALA A 66 0.35 -7.12 6.18
CA ALA A 66 1.26 -6.49 7.15
C ALA A 66 1.70 -7.47 8.24
N ASP A 67 0.79 -8.32 8.74
CA ASP A 67 1.12 -9.37 9.72
C ASP A 67 2.09 -10.40 9.13
N GLN A 68 1.87 -10.81 7.88
CA GLN A 68 2.79 -11.71 7.16
C GLN A 68 4.17 -11.07 6.96
N LEU A 69 4.23 -9.78 6.63
CA LEU A 69 5.48 -9.03 6.52
C LEU A 69 6.23 -8.98 7.86
N GLU A 70 5.51 -8.73 8.97
CA GLU A 70 6.12 -8.74 10.30
C GLU A 70 6.69 -10.12 10.65
N ALA A 71 5.93 -11.20 10.38
CA ALA A 71 6.36 -12.56 10.64
C ALA A 71 7.63 -12.91 9.82
N LEU A 72 7.67 -12.54 8.54
CA LEU A 72 8.84 -12.72 7.69
C LEU A 72 10.05 -11.93 8.22
N ALA A 73 9.87 -10.66 8.57
CA ALA A 73 10.95 -9.81 9.07
C ALA A 73 11.57 -10.34 10.37
N LYS A 74 10.78 -10.99 11.24
CA LYS A 74 11.27 -11.66 12.46
C LYS A 74 12.08 -12.94 12.18
N SER A 75 11.98 -13.50 10.97
CA SER A 75 12.66 -14.74 10.57
C SER A 75 13.99 -14.53 9.82
N LEU A 76 14.32 -13.27 9.49
CA LEU A 76 15.56 -12.85 8.82
C LEU A 76 16.60 -12.37 9.83
#